data_AF-A0A2K9LWB8-F1
#
_entry.id   AF-A0A2K9LWB8-F1
#
_cell.length_a   1.000
_cell.length_b   1.000
_cell.length_c   1.000
_cell.angle_alpha   90.00
_cell.angle_beta   90.00
_cell.angle_gamma   90.00
#
_symmetry.space_group_name_H-M   'P 1'
#
loop_
_entity.id
_entity.type
_entity.pdbx_description
1 polymer ?
#
loop_
_entity_poly.entity_id
_entity_poly.type
_entity_poly.pdbx_seq_one_letter_code
_entity_poly.pdbx_strand_id
1 'polypeptide(L)'
;MWSITEIFQFIFINIVALFMISFSIINLFGKAKKLKYAYSIICTANVIWLILIYLFTFVLWKTSWGVNFGLNTFFFIINLLIFIAFNFLDKNNKFSFLKTEKKE
;
A
#
# COMPACT_ATOMS: atom_id res chain seq x y z
N MET A 1 6.75 8.60 25.52
CA MET A 1 7.94 8.22 24.73
C MET A 1 7.55 6.98 24.00
N TRP A 2 7.66 6.94 22.67
CA TRP A 2 7.25 5.75 21.92
C TRP A 2 8.10 4.57 22.34
N SER A 3 7.46 3.40 22.44
CA SER A 3 8.20 2.17 22.60
C SER A 3 8.97 1.85 21.32
N ILE A 4 10.04 1.07 21.45
CA ILE A 4 10.79 0.55 20.30
C ILE A 4 9.85 -0.20 19.34
N THR A 5 8.86 -0.93 19.87
CA THR A 5 7.90 -1.69 19.05
C THR A 5 6.97 -0.78 18.24
N GLU A 6 6.54 0.35 18.79
CA GLU A 6 5.71 1.34 18.08
C GLU A 6 6.49 2.01 16.95
N ILE A 7 7.76 2.34 17.18
CA ILE A 7 8.65 2.91 16.17
C ILE A 7 8.84 1.91 15.00
N PHE A 8 9.09 0.64 15.31
CA PHE A 8 9.23 -0.39 14.27
C PHE A 8 7.95 -0.57 13.46
N GLN A 9 6.78 -0.61 14.10
CA GLN A 9 5.50 -0.71 13.40
C GLN A 9 5.24 0.49 12.50
N PHE A 10 5.54 1.70 12.98
CA PHE A 10 5.42 2.93 12.21
C PHE A 10 6.35 2.94 10.99
N ILE A 11 7.61 2.54 11.14
CA ILE A 11 8.53 2.45 9.99
C ILE A 11 8.04 1.41 8.99
N PHE A 12 7.66 0.22 9.47
CA PHE A 12 7.22 -0.88 8.62
C PHE A 12 5.98 -0.52 7.80
N ILE A 13 5.00 0.13 8.41
CA ILE A 13 3.76 0.49 7.73
C ILE A 13 3.98 1.56 6.65
N ASN A 14 4.89 2.50 6.89
CA ASN A 14 5.28 3.50 5.90
C ASN A 14 5.99 2.85 4.70
N ILE A 15 6.87 1.87 4.93
CA ILE A 15 7.52 1.11 3.86
C ILE A 15 6.48 0.37 3.00
N VAL A 16 5.50 -0.30 3.63
CA VAL A 16 4.43 -1.01 2.92
C VAL A 16 3.58 -0.04 2.09
N ALA A 17 3.19 1.12 2.66
CA ALA A 17 2.42 2.12 1.94
C ALA A 17 3.19 2.70 0.73
N LEU A 18 4.48 3.03 0.91
CA LEU A 18 5.34 3.50 -0.17
C LEU A 18 5.51 2.46 -1.28
N PHE A 19 5.65 1.18 -0.91
CA PHE A 19 5.69 0.07 -1.87
C PHE A 19 4.39 0.00 -2.69
N MET A 20 3.22 0.08 -2.03
CA MET A 20 1.92 0.03 -2.71
C MET A 20 1.67 1.25 -3.62
N ILE A 21 2.13 2.43 -3.22
CA ILE A 21 2.09 3.64 -4.06
C ILE A 21 2.98 3.43 -5.28
N SER A 22 4.23 3.00 -5.09
CA SER A 22 5.18 2.77 -6.19
C SER A 22 4.65 1.73 -7.17
N PHE A 23 4.10 0.62 -6.66
CA PHE A 23 3.46 -0.42 -7.47
C PHE A 23 2.26 0.13 -8.25
N SER A 24 1.41 0.94 -7.61
CA SER A 24 0.25 1.55 -8.27
C SER A 24 0.66 2.53 -9.37
N ILE A 25 1.68 3.35 -9.13
CA ILE A 25 2.23 4.30 -10.11
C ILE A 25 2.79 3.55 -11.33
N ILE A 26 3.62 2.53 -11.13
CA ILE A 26 4.18 1.71 -12.21
C ILE A 26 3.05 1.13 -13.08
N ASN A 27 2.00 0.60 -12.43
CA ASN A 27 0.88 -0.01 -13.13
C ASN A 27 -0.08 1.01 -13.79
N LEU A 28 -0.14 2.25 -13.32
CA LEU A 28 -0.85 3.35 -14.00
C LEU A 28 -0.25 3.69 -15.37
N PHE A 29 1.08 3.64 -15.47
CA PHE A 29 1.80 3.83 -16.74
C PHE A 29 1.74 2.60 -17.65
N GLY A 30 1.33 1.43 -17.13
CA GLY A 30 1.12 0.21 -17.89
C GLY A 30 0.01 0.29 -18.96
N LYS A 31 0.01 -0.66 -19.91
CA LYS A 31 -0.90 -0.70 -21.08
C LYS A 31 -2.35 -1.09 -20.74
N ALA A 32 -2.63 -1.61 -19.54
CA ALA A 32 -3.95 -2.13 -19.16
C ALA A 32 -4.95 -1.03 -18.80
N LYS A 33 -5.56 -0.37 -19.81
CA LYS A 33 -6.55 0.72 -19.63
C LYS A 33 -7.68 0.38 -18.63
N LYS A 34 -8.12 -0.87 -18.55
CA LYS A 34 -9.23 -1.30 -17.68
C LYS A 34 -8.88 -1.29 -16.18
N LEU A 35 -7.62 -1.47 -15.81
CA LEU A 35 -7.20 -1.50 -14.39
C LEU A 35 -6.62 -0.17 -13.90
N LYS A 36 -6.39 0.81 -14.79
CA LYS A 36 -5.83 2.12 -14.43
C LYS A 36 -6.64 2.83 -13.36
N TYR A 37 -7.96 2.82 -13.46
CA TYR A 37 -8.82 3.47 -12.47
C TYR A 37 -8.67 2.81 -11.07
N ALA A 38 -8.57 1.48 -11.04
CA ALA A 38 -8.40 0.73 -9.80
C ALA A 38 -7.03 0.99 -9.15
N TYR A 39 -5.95 1.05 -9.95
CA TYR A 39 -4.62 1.47 -9.48
C TYR A 39 -4.58 2.93 -9.01
N SER A 40 -5.33 3.84 -9.67
CA SER A 40 -5.44 5.24 -9.24
C SER A 40 -6.09 5.35 -7.88
N ILE A 41 -7.21 4.65 -7.65
CA ILE A 41 -7.91 4.65 -6.36
C ILE A 41 -6.99 4.15 -5.25
N ILE A 42 -6.20 3.10 -5.48
CA ILE A 42 -5.28 2.55 -4.48
C ILE A 42 -4.13 3.50 -4.19
N CYS A 43 -3.57 4.13 -5.22
CA CYS A 43 -2.55 5.15 -5.03
C CYS A 43 -3.07 6.27 -4.14
N THR A 44 -4.25 6.81 -4.47
CA THR A 44 -4.89 7.87 -3.68
C THR A 44 -5.23 7.40 -2.26
N ALA A 45 -5.76 6.18 -2.09
CA ALA A 45 -6.08 5.62 -0.79
C ALA A 45 -4.83 5.45 0.08
N ASN A 46 -3.71 4.96 -0.47
CA ASN A 46 -2.45 4.84 0.26
C ASN A 46 -1.82 6.20 0.60
N VAL A 47 -1.96 7.20 -0.28
CA VAL A 47 -1.50 8.58 0.01
C VAL A 47 -2.32 9.22 1.11
N ILE A 48 -3.66 9.16 1.02
CA ILE A 48 -4.57 9.63 2.08
C ILE A 48 -4.24 8.91 3.38
N TRP A 49 -3.96 7.62 3.31
CA TRP A 49 -3.64 6.83 4.49
C TRP A 49 -2.29 7.20 5.12
N LEU A 50 -1.25 7.49 4.35
CA LEU A 50 0.00 8.03 4.89
C LEU A 50 -0.31 9.29 5.71
N ILE A 51 -1.05 10.23 5.14
CA ILE A 51 -1.46 11.47 5.82
C ILE A 51 -2.23 11.15 7.11
N LEU A 52 -3.18 10.22 7.06
CA LEU A 52 -3.95 9.80 8.22
C LEU A 52 -3.08 9.13 9.29
N ILE A 53 -2.12 8.29 8.93
CA ILE A 53 -1.18 7.69 9.89
C ILE A 53 -0.40 8.77 10.61
N TYR A 54 0.12 9.79 9.92
CA TYR A 54 0.84 10.89 10.58
C TYR A 54 -0.08 11.68 11.52
N LEU A 55 -1.31 11.96 11.12
CA LEU A 55 -2.31 12.65 11.95
C LEU A 55 -2.70 11.82 13.17
N PHE A 56 -3.06 10.55 12.98
CA PHE A 56 -3.41 9.64 14.06
C PHE A 56 -2.23 9.42 14.99
N THR A 57 -1.03 9.27 14.48
CA THR A 57 0.17 9.13 15.30
C THR A 57 0.42 10.36 16.17
N PHE A 58 0.13 11.56 15.67
CA PHE A 58 0.22 12.80 16.45
C PHE A 58 -0.88 12.91 17.52
N VAL A 59 -2.13 12.58 17.17
CA VAL A 59 -3.30 12.68 18.07
C VAL A 59 -3.34 11.55 19.10
N LEU A 60 -3.03 10.33 18.66
CA LEU A 60 -3.11 9.08 19.41
C LEU A 60 -1.77 8.71 20.08
N TRP A 61 -0.75 9.58 20.02
CA TRP A 61 0.53 9.39 20.73
C TRP A 61 0.34 8.95 22.20
N LYS A 62 -0.73 9.44 22.86
CA LYS A 62 -1.04 9.12 24.26
C LYS A 62 -2.02 7.95 24.46
N THR A 63 -2.47 7.31 23.39
CA THR A 63 -3.38 6.15 23.49
C THR A 63 -2.62 4.86 23.81
N SER A 64 -3.37 3.85 24.24
CA SER A 64 -2.78 2.58 24.66
C SER A 64 -2.14 1.84 23.49
N TRP A 65 -1.06 1.13 23.78
CA TRP A 65 -0.30 0.32 22.83
C TRP A 65 -1.17 -0.61 21.97
N GLY A 66 -2.25 -1.16 22.53
CA GLY A 66 -3.19 -2.02 21.80
C GLY A 66 -3.95 -1.32 20.68
N VAL A 67 -4.23 -0.02 20.80
CA VAL A 67 -4.92 0.76 19.76
C VAL A 67 -3.97 0.99 18.57
N ASN A 68 -2.73 1.39 18.84
CA ASN A 68 -1.69 1.56 17.81
C ASN A 68 -1.40 0.22 17.09
N PHE A 69 -1.27 -0.86 17.85
CA PHE A 69 -1.07 -2.20 17.29
C PHE A 69 -2.23 -2.61 16.38
N GLY A 70 -3.47 -2.48 16.86
CA GLY A 70 -4.67 -2.85 16.09
C GLY A 70 -4.80 -2.07 14.78
N LEU A 71 -4.58 -0.75 14.81
CA LEU A 71 -4.62 0.10 13.61
C LEU A 71 -3.56 -0.30 12.59
N ASN A 72 -2.32 -0.52 13.04
CA ASN A 72 -1.21 -0.89 12.16
C ASN A 72 -1.41 -2.28 11.56
N THR A 73 -1.82 -3.27 12.36
CA THR A 73 -2.08 -4.64 11.89
C THR A 73 -3.26 -4.68 10.91
N PHE A 74 -4.34 -3.97 11.20
CA PHE A 74 -5.50 -3.90 10.30
C PHE A 74 -5.12 -3.34 8.93
N PHE A 75 -4.32 -2.28 8.89
CA PHE A 75 -3.85 -1.72 7.63
C PHE A 75 -2.96 -2.66 6.84
N PHE A 76 -2.05 -3.37 7.52
CA PHE A 76 -1.19 -4.36 6.87
C PHE A 76 -2.03 -5.47 6.20
N ILE A 77 -3.03 -6.00 6.93
CA ILE A 77 -3.93 -7.03 6.42
C ILE A 77 -4.69 -6.53 5.19
N ILE A 78 -5.26 -5.32 5.23
CA ILE A 78 -5.98 -4.74 4.09
C ILE A 78 -5.05 -4.60 2.87
N ASN A 79 -3.85 -4.06 3.04
CA ASN A 79 -2.91 -3.90 1.92
C ASN A 79 -2.50 -5.23 1.33
N LEU A 80 -2.27 -6.24 2.18
CA LEU A 80 -1.94 -7.59 1.72
C LEU A 80 -3.10 -8.19 0.90
N LEU A 81 -4.35 -8.06 1.37
CA LEU A 81 -5.53 -8.55 0.65
C LEU A 81 -5.71 -7.83 -0.69
N ILE A 82 -5.54 -6.50 -0.72
CA ILE A 82 -5.58 -5.71 -1.96
C ILE A 82 -4.48 -6.19 -2.91
N PHE A 83 -3.24 -6.33 -2.44
CA PHE A 83 -2.13 -6.81 -3.27
C PHE A 83 -2.39 -8.19 -3.86
N ILE A 84 -2.92 -9.13 -3.06
CA ILE A 84 -3.28 -10.48 -3.54
C ILE A 84 -4.39 -10.39 -4.60
N ALA A 85 -5.46 -9.64 -4.34
CA ALA A 85 -6.58 -9.49 -5.28
C ALA A 85 -6.10 -8.90 -6.63
N PHE A 86 -5.20 -7.93 -6.60
CA PHE A 86 -4.64 -7.34 -7.81
C PHE A 86 -3.72 -8.29 -8.55
N ASN A 87 -2.88 -9.07 -7.87
CA ASN A 87 -2.08 -10.10 -8.52
C ASN A 87 -2.97 -11.14 -9.24
N PHE A 88 -4.12 -11.51 -8.65
CA PHE A 88 -5.08 -12.40 -9.31
C PHE A 88 -5.74 -11.74 -10.54
N LEU A 89 -6.15 -10.48 -10.44
CA LEU A 89 -6.74 -9.74 -11.56
C LEU A 89 -5.71 -9.49 -12.69
N ASP A 90 -4.46 -9.24 -12.34
CA ASP A 90 -3.36 -9.02 -13.29
C ASP A 90 -2.89 -10.32 -13.94
N LYS A 91 -2.93 -11.46 -13.22
CA LYS A 91 -2.71 -12.80 -13.80
C LYS A 91 -3.74 -13.13 -14.88
N ASN A 92 -4.98 -12.67 -14.74
CA ASN A 92 -6.00 -12.76 -15.80
C ASN A 92 -5.78 -11.75 -16.94
N ASN A 93 -5.10 -10.64 -16.68
CA ASN A 93 -4.68 -9.64 -17.68
C ASN A 93 -3.21 -9.85 -18.10
N LYS A 94 -2.82 -11.08 -18.47
CA LYS A 94 -1.52 -11.45 -19.09
C LYS A 94 -0.53 -10.28 -19.20
N PHE A 95 0.39 -10.20 -18.24
CA PHE A 95 1.61 -9.40 -18.29
C PHE A 95 2.12 -9.23 -19.73
N SER A 96 1.84 -8.08 -20.34
CA SER A 96 2.49 -7.68 -21.58
C SER A 96 3.78 -6.90 -21.32
N PHE A 97 4.13 -6.63 -20.06
CA PHE A 97 5.30 -5.82 -19.74
C PHE A 97 6.61 -6.61 -19.92
N LEU A 98 6.65 -7.85 -19.40
CA LEU A 98 7.79 -8.78 -19.58
C LEU A 98 7.92 -9.36 -21.00
N LYS A 99 6.98 -9.05 -21.90
CA LYS A 99 7.01 -9.53 -23.28
C LYS A 99 7.56 -8.51 -24.28
N THR A 100 7.82 -7.28 -23.83
CA THR A 100 8.30 -6.19 -24.71
C THR A 100 9.82 -6.15 -24.85
N GLU A 101 10.59 -6.80 -23.96
CA GLU A 101 12.06 -6.81 -24.03
C GLU A 101 12.66 -8.00 -24.82
N LYS A 102 11.84 -8.82 -25.47
CA LYS A 102 12.32 -9.97 -26.28
C LYS A 102 12.05 -9.84 -27.77
N LYS A 103 11.96 -8.61 -28.27
CA LYS A 103 11.95 -8.31 -29.71
C LYS A 103 12.77 -7.06 -29.98
N GLU A 104 14.07 -7.14 -29.72
CA GLU A 104 15.09 -6.48 -30.54
C GLU A 104 16.05 -7.55 -31.01
#